data_AF-A0A7S2ABK0-F1
#
_entry.id   AF-A0A7S2ABK0-F1
#
_cell.length_a   1.000
_cell.length_b   1.000
_cell.length_c   1.000
_cell.angle_alpha   90.00
_cell.angle_beta   90.00
_cell.angle_gamma   90.00
#
_symmetry.space_group_name_H-M   'P 1'
#
loop_
_entity.id
_entity.type
_entity.pdbx_description
1 polymer ?
#
loop_
_entity_poly.entity_id
_entity_poly.type
_entity_poly.pdbx_seq_one_letter_code
_entity_poly.pdbx_strand_id
1 'polypeptide(L)'
;GNGDGGGSGGHDGYALFGFAEEMARKFGTHNGAGGRYANVNMQIKERYGEIREGFLSGEVCGTFDTDGADRLYQKLNEMTAYMTVPLVQGAVAAMYEEDVPPEVVRMYAMAVVPMVGACRPSAHKYLQDTLIDEPYDREHLNSKIRALQDAYACLGVTCDDVGTYRDGEVPQCADAPPDLPLAGYAPASDVREPSKIDLDLLQIKALAKLGAYDLAHLIYSRGRNARRGRTGGYRKLRYMATSKERDLVVPFHGHFASYYGDPDHADAALEQVMNGV
;
A
#
# COMPACT_ATOMS: atom_id res chain seq x y z
N GLY A 1 -0.07 -50.65 -4.55
CA GLY A 1 -1.33 -50.61 -3.79
C GLY A 1 -1.68 -49.15 -3.61
N ASN A 2 -2.82 -48.74 -4.18
CA ASN A 2 -3.39 -47.41 -4.02
C ASN A 2 -3.58 -47.06 -2.54
N GLY A 3 -3.35 -45.80 -2.22
CA GLY A 3 -3.74 -45.17 -0.97
C GLY A 3 -4.20 -43.74 -1.26
N ASP A 4 -5.41 -43.63 -1.80
CA ASP A 4 -6.12 -42.36 -1.93
C ASP A 4 -6.42 -41.80 -0.54
N GLY A 5 -5.73 -40.71 -0.19
CA GLY A 5 -5.99 -39.91 1.00
C GLY A 5 -6.59 -38.57 0.60
N GLY A 6 -7.84 -38.59 0.12
CA GLY A 6 -8.64 -37.39 -0.10
C GLY A 6 -8.95 -36.70 1.23
N GLY A 7 -8.08 -35.80 1.65
CA GLY A 7 -8.35 -34.87 2.75
C GLY A 7 -9.11 -33.66 2.22
N SER A 8 -10.41 -33.56 2.55
CA SER A 8 -11.16 -32.32 2.45
C SER A 8 -10.47 -31.30 3.37
N GLY A 9 -9.73 -30.36 2.78
CA GLY A 9 -9.05 -29.29 3.52
C GLY A 9 -10.08 -28.31 4.05
N GLY A 10 -10.37 -28.38 5.34
CA GLY A 10 -11.30 -27.46 6.00
C GLY A 10 -10.90 -26.00 5.76
N HIS A 11 -11.86 -25.22 5.26
CA HIS A 11 -11.71 -23.79 4.95
C HIS A 11 -11.84 -22.89 6.20
N ASP A 12 -11.83 -23.47 7.40
CA ASP A 12 -12.26 -22.84 8.65
C ASP A 12 -11.09 -22.57 9.61
N GLY A 13 -9.95 -22.11 9.09
CA GLY A 13 -8.79 -21.72 9.90
C GLY A 13 -8.91 -20.29 10.43
N TYR A 14 -8.69 -20.05 11.73
CA TYR A 14 -8.65 -18.71 12.34
C TYR A 14 -7.37 -17.89 12.05
N ALA A 15 -6.54 -18.34 11.11
CA ALA A 15 -5.35 -17.62 10.68
C ALA A 15 -5.68 -16.56 9.62
N LEU A 16 -4.76 -15.62 9.37
CA LEU A 16 -4.88 -14.60 8.31
C LEU A 16 -5.32 -15.18 6.95
N PHE A 17 -4.87 -16.40 6.66
CA PHE A 17 -5.30 -17.15 5.49
C PHE A 17 -6.81 -17.39 5.46
N GLY A 18 -7.40 -17.96 6.51
CA GLY A 18 -8.84 -18.26 6.54
C GLY A 18 -9.70 -17.00 6.66
N PHE A 19 -9.20 -15.95 7.31
CA PHE A 19 -9.84 -14.63 7.26
C PHE A 19 -9.92 -14.09 5.82
N ALA A 20 -8.83 -14.21 5.05
CA ALA A 20 -8.85 -13.83 3.63
C ALA A 20 -9.79 -14.73 2.79
N GLU A 21 -9.87 -16.03 3.06
CA GLU A 21 -10.83 -16.92 2.39
C GLU A 21 -12.29 -16.54 2.71
N GLU A 22 -12.59 -16.19 3.96
CA GLU A 22 -13.93 -15.72 4.35
C GLU A 22 -14.30 -14.44 3.62
N MET A 23 -13.43 -13.44 3.65
CA MET A 23 -13.70 -12.16 3.00
C MET A 23 -13.77 -12.31 1.48
N ALA A 24 -12.92 -13.11 0.86
CA ALA A 24 -12.98 -13.36 -0.57
C ALA A 24 -14.32 -13.98 -1.01
N ARG A 25 -15.03 -14.70 -0.13
CA ARG A 25 -16.35 -15.27 -0.46
C ARG A 25 -17.40 -14.18 -0.51
N LYS A 26 -17.33 -13.22 0.42
CA LYS A 26 -18.24 -12.06 0.47
C LYS A 26 -18.00 -11.07 -0.67
N PHE A 27 -16.77 -11.01 -1.20
CA PHE A 27 -16.33 -10.01 -2.19
C PHE A 27 -16.10 -10.55 -3.62
N GLY A 28 -16.25 -11.87 -3.82
CA GLY A 28 -16.04 -12.50 -5.12
C GLY A 28 -14.59 -12.54 -5.59
N THR A 29 -13.61 -12.43 -4.68
CA THR A 29 -12.17 -12.32 -5.03
C THR A 29 -11.41 -13.64 -4.93
N HIS A 30 -11.92 -14.70 -5.58
CA HIS A 30 -11.26 -16.01 -5.66
C HIS A 30 -10.69 -16.30 -7.06
N ASN A 31 -9.72 -17.22 -7.12
CA ASN A 31 -9.12 -17.63 -8.38
C ASN A 31 -9.94 -18.69 -9.15
N GLY A 32 -10.24 -18.39 -10.42
CA GLY A 32 -10.82 -19.34 -11.39
C GLY A 32 -12.30 -19.68 -11.21
N ALA A 33 -12.87 -20.38 -12.20
CA ALA A 33 -14.25 -20.86 -12.15
C ALA A 33 -14.41 -21.89 -11.01
N GLY A 34 -15.15 -21.51 -9.96
CA GLY A 34 -15.34 -22.32 -8.76
C GLY A 34 -14.47 -21.95 -7.55
N GLY A 35 -13.67 -20.89 -7.65
CA GLY A 35 -13.03 -20.17 -6.54
C GLY A 35 -12.38 -21.03 -5.44
N ARG A 36 -11.15 -21.50 -5.67
CA ARG A 36 -10.48 -22.40 -4.69
C ARG A 36 -9.81 -21.68 -3.53
N TYR A 37 -9.19 -20.54 -3.81
CA TYR A 37 -8.49 -19.74 -2.80
C TYR A 37 -8.68 -18.25 -3.07
N ALA A 38 -8.64 -17.45 -2.01
CA ALA A 38 -8.61 -16.00 -2.08
C ALA A 38 -7.42 -15.53 -2.94
N ASN A 39 -7.67 -14.60 -3.86
CA ASN A 39 -6.63 -14.06 -4.75
C ASN A 39 -5.44 -13.52 -3.96
N VAL A 40 -5.69 -12.82 -2.85
CA VAL A 40 -4.63 -12.24 -1.99
C VAL A 40 -3.77 -13.31 -1.31
N ASN A 41 -4.34 -14.44 -0.91
CA ASN A 41 -3.57 -15.56 -0.36
C ASN A 41 -2.59 -16.13 -1.40
N MET A 42 -3.04 -16.22 -2.65
CA MET A 42 -2.19 -16.66 -3.76
C MET A 42 -1.08 -15.65 -4.06
N GLN A 43 -1.39 -14.35 -4.06
CA GLN A 43 -0.38 -13.29 -4.26
C GLN A 43 0.68 -13.31 -3.15
N ILE A 44 0.27 -13.40 -1.88
CA ILE A 44 1.20 -13.48 -0.74
C ILE A 44 2.09 -14.72 -0.86
N LYS A 45 1.51 -15.88 -1.19
CA LYS A 45 2.26 -17.13 -1.39
C LYS A 45 3.28 -17.01 -2.52
N GLU A 46 2.92 -16.38 -3.63
CA GLU A 46 3.81 -16.15 -4.77
C GLU A 46 5.01 -15.30 -4.36
N ARG A 47 4.80 -14.18 -3.65
CA ARG A 47 5.90 -13.32 -3.19
C ARG A 47 6.80 -13.99 -2.15
N TYR A 48 6.25 -14.83 -1.26
CA TYR A 48 7.07 -15.68 -0.39
C TYR A 48 7.96 -16.65 -1.20
N GLY A 49 7.42 -17.23 -2.28
CA GLY A 49 8.17 -18.07 -3.20
C GLY A 49 9.34 -17.33 -3.85
N GLU A 50 9.06 -16.15 -4.41
CA GLU A 50 10.07 -15.28 -5.03
C GLU A 50 11.16 -14.86 -4.04
N ILE A 51 10.79 -14.49 -2.81
CA ILE A 51 11.76 -14.15 -1.76
C ILE A 51 12.65 -15.36 -1.46
N ARG A 52 12.05 -16.55 -1.24
CA ARG A 52 12.79 -17.78 -0.96
C ARG A 52 13.75 -18.12 -2.10
N GLU A 53 13.30 -18.04 -3.34
CA GLU A 53 14.13 -18.30 -4.51
C GLU A 53 15.29 -17.31 -4.62
N GLY A 54 15.04 -16.02 -4.39
CA GLY A 54 16.08 -14.99 -4.37
C GLY A 54 17.15 -15.21 -3.29
N PHE A 55 16.76 -15.75 -2.12
CA PHE A 55 17.72 -16.16 -1.09
C PHE A 55 18.54 -17.39 -1.52
N LEU A 56 17.89 -18.40 -2.12
CA LEU A 56 18.55 -19.64 -2.54
C LEU A 56 19.49 -19.44 -3.74
N SER A 57 19.17 -18.50 -4.64
CA SER A 57 19.99 -18.17 -5.80
C SER A 57 21.20 -17.27 -5.45
N GLY A 58 21.25 -16.72 -4.23
CA GLY A 58 22.26 -15.75 -3.80
C GLY A 58 22.03 -14.32 -4.30
N GLU A 59 20.95 -14.08 -5.06
CA GLU A 59 20.59 -12.78 -5.63
C GLU A 59 20.31 -11.71 -4.56
N VAL A 60 19.78 -12.10 -3.40
CA VAL A 60 19.47 -11.16 -2.30
C VAL A 60 20.68 -10.87 -1.40
N CYS A 61 21.67 -11.76 -1.34
CA CYS A 61 22.77 -11.72 -0.38
C CYS A 61 24.15 -11.42 -1.01
N GLY A 62 24.18 -10.92 -2.25
CA GLY A 62 25.41 -10.46 -2.88
C GLY A 62 26.07 -9.35 -2.04
N THR A 63 27.39 -9.41 -1.87
CA THR A 63 28.13 -8.36 -1.16
C THR A 63 27.91 -7.03 -1.87
N PHE A 64 27.20 -6.10 -1.21
CA PHE A 64 26.86 -4.75 -1.68
C PHE A 64 25.77 -4.64 -2.76
N ASP A 65 24.91 -5.65 -2.93
CA ASP A 65 23.79 -5.50 -3.86
C ASP A 65 22.62 -4.73 -3.22
N THR A 66 22.59 -3.41 -3.46
CA THR A 66 21.43 -2.57 -3.10
C THR A 66 20.15 -3.03 -3.80
N ASP A 67 20.26 -3.67 -4.97
CA ASP A 67 19.10 -4.12 -5.73
C ASP A 67 18.45 -5.34 -5.07
N GLY A 68 19.24 -6.25 -4.50
CA GLY A 68 18.74 -7.41 -3.73
C GLY A 68 17.91 -6.97 -2.52
N ALA A 69 18.42 -6.03 -1.73
CA ALA A 69 17.70 -5.46 -0.58
C ALA A 69 16.43 -4.69 -1.01
N ASP A 70 16.50 -3.95 -2.11
CA ASP A 70 15.36 -3.21 -2.65
C ASP A 70 14.25 -4.12 -3.18
N ARG A 71 14.61 -5.23 -3.84
CA ARG A 71 13.64 -6.25 -4.27
C ARG A 71 12.95 -6.89 -3.07
N LEU A 72 13.70 -7.26 -2.03
CA LEU A 72 13.11 -7.79 -0.79
C LEU A 72 12.14 -6.78 -0.17
N TYR A 73 12.58 -5.52 -0.05
CA TYR A 73 11.75 -4.43 0.47
C TYR A 73 10.47 -4.23 -0.36
N GLN A 74 10.56 -4.28 -1.69
CA GLN A 74 9.39 -4.21 -2.57
C GLN A 74 8.41 -5.36 -2.29
N LYS A 75 8.92 -6.59 -2.20
CA LYS A 75 8.07 -7.77 -1.99
C LYS A 75 7.37 -7.75 -0.64
N LEU A 76 8.07 -7.30 0.41
CA LEU A 76 7.47 -7.09 1.73
C LEU A 76 6.33 -6.06 1.68
N ASN A 77 6.52 -4.93 0.99
CA ASN A 77 5.46 -3.93 0.82
C ASN A 77 4.26 -4.47 0.03
N GLU A 78 4.48 -5.22 -1.05
CA GLU A 78 3.41 -5.88 -1.81
C GLU A 78 2.62 -6.85 -0.92
N MET A 79 3.30 -7.67 -0.12
CA MET A 79 2.66 -8.59 0.81
C MET A 79 1.87 -7.85 1.89
N THR A 80 2.43 -6.79 2.48
CA THR A 80 1.71 -5.95 3.44
C THR A 80 0.45 -5.35 2.83
N ALA A 81 0.52 -4.83 1.60
CA ALA A 81 -0.65 -4.33 0.88
C ALA A 81 -1.74 -5.42 0.75
N TYR A 82 -1.37 -6.62 0.28
CA TYR A 82 -2.33 -7.73 0.17
C TYR A 82 -2.92 -8.18 1.50
N MET A 83 -2.17 -8.07 2.61
CA MET A 83 -2.68 -8.34 3.95
C MET A 83 -3.70 -7.29 4.43
N THR A 84 -3.71 -6.08 3.85
CA THR A 84 -4.72 -5.05 4.18
C THR A 84 -6.07 -5.29 3.51
N VAL A 85 -6.10 -5.99 2.36
CA VAL A 85 -7.34 -6.27 1.62
C VAL A 85 -8.41 -6.91 2.48
N PRO A 86 -8.17 -8.03 3.18
CA PRO A 86 -9.22 -8.65 3.98
C PRO A 86 -9.65 -7.76 5.17
N LEU A 87 -8.78 -6.89 5.70
CA LEU A 87 -9.16 -5.92 6.74
C LEU A 87 -10.16 -4.88 6.20
N VAL A 88 -9.90 -4.37 5.00
CA VAL A 88 -10.79 -3.43 4.30
C VAL A 88 -12.11 -4.12 3.94
N GLN A 89 -12.05 -5.34 3.40
CA GLN A 89 -13.24 -6.15 3.11
C GLN A 89 -14.06 -6.39 4.38
N GLY A 90 -13.42 -6.74 5.49
CA GLY A 90 -14.06 -6.90 6.79
C GLY A 90 -14.72 -5.63 7.30
N ALA A 91 -14.05 -4.48 7.18
CA ALA A 91 -14.62 -3.17 7.54
C ALA A 91 -15.88 -2.85 6.72
N VAL A 92 -15.82 -3.04 5.41
CA VAL A 92 -16.97 -2.82 4.51
C VAL A 92 -18.10 -3.79 4.84
N ALA A 93 -17.82 -5.09 5.00
CA ALA A 93 -18.83 -6.09 5.34
C ALA A 93 -19.52 -5.77 6.67
N ALA A 94 -18.74 -5.44 7.72
CA ALA A 94 -19.27 -5.09 9.03
C ALA A 94 -20.18 -3.86 8.99
N MET A 95 -19.86 -2.86 8.18
CA MET A 95 -20.72 -1.67 8.02
C MET A 95 -22.06 -1.99 7.32
N TYR A 96 -22.11 -3.01 6.45
CA TYR A 96 -23.33 -3.41 5.74
C TYR A 96 -24.19 -4.43 6.47
N GLU A 97 -23.61 -5.27 7.32
CA GLU A 97 -24.36 -6.30 8.03
C GLU A 97 -25.28 -5.65 9.08
N GLU A 98 -26.57 -6.00 9.06
CA GLU A 98 -27.58 -5.43 9.97
C GLU A 98 -27.46 -5.98 11.40
N ASP A 99 -27.07 -7.25 11.54
CA ASP A 99 -26.98 -7.95 12.82
C ASP A 99 -25.58 -7.90 13.46
N VAL A 100 -24.72 -6.98 13.00
CA VAL A 100 -23.36 -6.81 13.53
C VAL A 100 -23.34 -5.72 14.61
N PRO A 101 -22.82 -6.01 15.82
CA PRO A 101 -22.69 -5.00 16.87
C PRO A 101 -21.81 -3.81 16.41
N PRO A 102 -22.15 -2.56 16.79
CA PRO A 102 -21.32 -1.38 16.51
C PRO A 102 -19.85 -1.53 16.90
N GLU A 103 -19.56 -2.30 17.95
CA GLU A 103 -18.21 -2.57 18.43
C GLU A 103 -17.37 -3.35 17.42
N VAL A 104 -17.98 -4.22 16.61
CA VAL A 104 -17.30 -4.97 15.55
C VAL A 104 -16.94 -4.04 14.39
N VAL A 105 -17.83 -3.11 14.02
CA VAL A 105 -17.54 -2.07 13.03
C VAL A 105 -16.37 -1.22 13.51
N ARG A 106 -16.41 -0.77 14.77
CA ARG A 106 -15.35 0.01 15.40
C ARG A 106 -14.03 -0.74 15.44
N MET A 107 -14.04 -2.04 15.73
CA MET A 107 -12.84 -2.89 15.72
C MET A 107 -12.16 -2.89 14.34
N TYR A 108 -12.92 -3.12 13.26
CA TYR A 108 -12.38 -3.06 11.90
C TYR A 108 -11.93 -1.64 11.52
N ALA A 109 -12.68 -0.62 11.93
CA ALA A 109 -12.30 0.77 11.71
C ALA A 109 -10.96 1.11 12.39
N MET A 110 -10.73 0.66 13.62
CA MET A 110 -9.45 0.85 14.31
C MET A 110 -8.28 0.15 13.60
N ALA A 111 -8.52 -0.94 12.88
CA ALA A 111 -7.49 -1.58 12.06
C ALA A 111 -7.21 -0.79 10.76
N VAL A 112 -8.24 -0.24 10.11
CA VAL A 112 -8.12 0.33 8.75
C VAL A 112 -7.91 1.85 8.73
N VAL A 113 -8.63 2.60 9.57
CA VAL A 113 -8.61 4.08 9.56
C VAL A 113 -7.23 4.68 9.82
N PRO A 114 -6.38 4.15 10.72
CA PRO A 114 -5.02 4.65 10.88
C PRO A 114 -4.18 4.51 9.59
N MET A 115 -4.41 3.45 8.81
CA MET A 115 -3.72 3.26 7.53
C MET A 115 -4.15 4.32 6.50
N VAL A 116 -5.42 4.73 6.52
CA VAL A 116 -5.93 5.84 5.70
C VAL A 116 -5.25 7.17 6.07
N GLY A 117 -4.89 7.37 7.34
CA GLY A 117 -4.17 8.57 7.82
C GLY A 117 -2.84 8.82 7.12
N ALA A 118 -2.13 7.75 6.78
CA ALA A 118 -0.88 7.82 6.02
C ALA A 118 -1.08 8.24 4.55
N CYS A 119 -2.33 8.18 4.06
CA CYS A 119 -2.68 8.40 2.66
C CYS A 119 -3.45 9.71 2.45
N ARG A 120 -4.51 9.93 3.23
CA ARG A 120 -5.46 11.02 3.05
C ARG A 120 -5.92 11.55 4.41
N PRO A 121 -5.28 12.62 4.93
CA PRO A 121 -5.62 13.17 6.24
C PRO A 121 -7.09 13.58 6.40
N SER A 122 -7.72 14.07 5.33
CA SER A 122 -9.15 14.43 5.34
C SER A 122 -10.07 13.21 5.46
N ALA A 123 -9.82 12.15 4.68
CA ALA A 123 -10.58 10.91 4.75
C ALA A 123 -10.37 10.21 6.11
N HIS A 124 -9.14 10.22 6.61
CA HIS A 124 -8.83 9.70 7.94
C HIS A 124 -9.65 10.38 9.03
N LYS A 125 -9.65 11.72 9.07
CA LYS A 125 -10.43 12.47 10.06
C LYS A 125 -11.91 12.13 9.97
N TYR A 126 -12.49 12.16 8.78
CA TYR A 126 -13.90 11.83 8.58
C TYR A 126 -14.25 10.41 9.06
N LEU A 127 -13.42 9.41 8.72
CA LEU A 127 -13.63 8.03 9.15
C LEU A 127 -13.37 7.82 10.63
N GLN A 128 -12.41 8.54 11.22
CA GLN A 128 -12.14 8.49 12.65
C GLN A 128 -13.34 9.02 13.43
N ASP A 129 -13.84 10.20 13.07
CA ASP A 129 -14.99 10.83 13.71
C ASP A 129 -16.20 9.88 13.64
N THR A 130 -16.50 9.35 12.45
CA THR A 130 -17.76 8.61 12.17
C THR A 130 -17.73 7.09 12.43
N LEU A 131 -16.57 6.46 12.61
CA LEU A 131 -16.46 5.01 12.84
C LEU A 131 -15.75 4.65 14.16
N ILE A 132 -15.04 5.58 14.79
CA ILE A 132 -14.22 5.30 15.98
C ILE A 132 -14.63 6.14 17.18
N ASP A 133 -14.78 7.45 16.99
CA ASP A 133 -15.00 8.38 18.11
C ASP A 133 -16.49 8.45 18.47
N GLU A 134 -17.36 8.41 17.47
CA GLU A 134 -18.82 8.36 17.65
C GLU A 134 -19.37 6.92 17.60
N PRO A 135 -20.53 6.65 18.24
CA PRO A 135 -21.25 5.40 18.05
C PRO A 135 -21.58 5.18 16.58
N TYR A 136 -21.28 4.00 16.05
CA TYR A 136 -21.54 3.71 14.65
C TYR A 136 -23.05 3.76 14.33
N ASP A 137 -23.38 4.53 13.31
CA ASP A 137 -24.65 4.49 12.60
C ASP A 137 -24.45 4.20 11.10
N ARG A 138 -25.53 3.86 10.42
CA ARG A 138 -25.53 3.60 8.96
C ARG A 138 -25.74 4.87 8.13
N GLU A 139 -25.83 6.05 8.74
CA GLU A 139 -25.96 7.29 7.99
C GLU A 139 -24.71 7.51 7.14
N HIS A 140 -24.90 8.02 5.92
CA HIS A 140 -23.80 8.27 4.99
C HIS A 140 -22.88 7.05 4.72
N LEU A 141 -23.40 5.82 4.82
CA LEU A 141 -22.67 4.57 4.59
C LEU A 141 -21.84 4.62 3.29
N ASN A 142 -22.45 5.02 2.18
CA ASN A 142 -21.77 5.16 0.88
C ASN A 142 -20.59 6.16 0.93
N SER A 143 -20.70 7.24 1.71
CA SER A 143 -19.61 8.20 1.89
C SER A 143 -18.48 7.62 2.72
N LYS A 144 -18.79 6.84 3.78
CA LYS A 144 -17.80 6.10 4.58
C LYS A 144 -17.01 5.11 3.71
N ILE A 145 -17.69 4.34 2.85
CA ILE A 145 -17.05 3.39 1.93
C ILE A 145 -16.19 4.10 0.88
N ARG A 146 -16.69 5.19 0.28
CA ARG A 146 -15.91 5.97 -0.69
C ARG A 146 -14.63 6.53 -0.06
N ALA A 147 -14.70 7.02 1.17
CA ALA A 147 -13.52 7.50 1.90
C ALA A 147 -12.46 6.40 2.12
N LEU A 148 -12.88 5.13 2.29
CA LEU A 148 -11.96 3.98 2.30
C LEU A 148 -11.39 3.70 0.90
N GLN A 149 -12.25 3.60 -0.11
CA GLN A 149 -11.87 3.30 -1.51
C GLN A 149 -10.87 4.33 -2.07
N ASP A 150 -11.05 5.60 -1.72
CA ASP A 150 -10.16 6.70 -2.10
C ASP A 150 -8.71 6.52 -1.61
N ALA A 151 -8.47 5.65 -0.62
CA ALA A 151 -7.16 5.35 -0.06
C ALA A 151 -6.49 4.11 -0.69
N TYR A 152 -7.21 3.26 -1.44
CA TYR A 152 -6.71 1.96 -1.92
C TYR A 152 -5.41 2.08 -2.72
N ALA A 153 -5.36 3.02 -3.65
CA ALA A 153 -4.19 3.25 -4.50
C ALA A 153 -2.92 3.64 -3.69
N CYS A 154 -3.08 4.25 -2.50
CA CYS A 154 -1.99 4.55 -1.59
C CYS A 154 -1.67 3.37 -0.65
N LEU A 155 -2.68 2.60 -0.24
CA LEU A 155 -2.49 1.34 0.50
C LEU A 155 -1.83 0.25 -0.36
N GLY A 156 -1.71 0.47 -1.68
CA GLY A 156 -1.02 -0.42 -2.60
C GLY A 156 -1.89 -1.53 -3.17
N VAL A 157 -3.21 -1.38 -3.09
CA VAL A 157 -4.21 -2.34 -3.57
C VAL A 157 -5.12 -1.69 -4.61
N THR A 158 -5.67 -2.49 -5.53
CA THR A 158 -6.60 -2.01 -6.56
C THR A 158 -8.05 -2.27 -6.17
N CYS A 159 -8.97 -1.69 -6.94
CA CYS A 159 -10.38 -2.04 -6.81
C CYS A 159 -10.66 -3.52 -7.13
N ASP A 160 -9.92 -4.11 -8.06
CA ASP A 160 -9.99 -5.55 -8.38
C ASP A 160 -9.53 -6.42 -7.20
N ASP A 161 -8.50 -5.99 -6.46
CA ASP A 161 -8.00 -6.73 -5.31
C ASP A 161 -9.07 -6.82 -4.20
N VAL A 162 -9.86 -5.76 -4.00
CA VAL A 162 -10.93 -5.70 -2.98
C VAL A 162 -12.23 -6.33 -3.45
N GLY A 163 -12.58 -6.18 -4.73
CA GLY A 163 -13.76 -6.82 -5.35
C GLY A 163 -15.09 -6.15 -5.06
N THR A 164 -16.17 -6.93 -5.22
CA THR A 164 -17.58 -6.47 -5.15
C THR A 164 -18.27 -7.17 -3.99
N TYR A 165 -18.82 -6.41 -3.04
CA TYR A 165 -19.52 -7.00 -1.91
C TYR A 165 -20.91 -7.53 -2.32
N ARG A 166 -21.24 -8.76 -1.92
CA ARG A 166 -22.56 -9.41 -2.08
C ARG A 166 -23.20 -9.16 -3.44
N ASP A 167 -22.57 -9.64 -4.50
CA ASP A 167 -23.09 -9.60 -5.88
C ASP A 167 -23.51 -8.19 -6.37
N GLY A 168 -22.95 -7.12 -5.81
CA GLY A 168 -23.15 -5.74 -6.27
C GLY A 168 -23.77 -4.79 -5.24
N GLU A 169 -24.06 -5.23 -4.01
CA GLU A 169 -24.50 -4.32 -2.94
C GLU A 169 -23.49 -3.20 -2.67
N VAL A 170 -22.19 -3.54 -2.72
CA VAL A 170 -21.12 -2.56 -2.91
C VAL A 170 -20.52 -2.82 -4.27
N PRO A 171 -20.78 -1.97 -5.28
CA PRO A 171 -20.15 -2.14 -6.57
C PRO A 171 -18.64 -2.01 -6.43
N GLN A 172 -17.92 -2.75 -7.26
CA GLN A 172 -16.49 -2.55 -7.40
C GLN A 172 -16.21 -1.07 -7.68
N CYS A 173 -15.22 -0.50 -6.98
CA CYS A 173 -14.76 0.83 -7.32
C CYS A 173 -14.04 0.83 -8.69
N ALA A 174 -13.84 2.02 -9.23
CA ALA A 174 -13.03 2.19 -10.43
C ALA A 174 -11.69 2.82 -10.05
N ASP A 175 -10.59 2.20 -10.46
CA ASP A 175 -9.30 2.86 -10.45
C ASP A 175 -9.33 4.05 -11.42
N ALA A 176 -8.64 5.12 -11.06
CA ALA A 176 -8.72 6.36 -11.83
C ALA A 176 -8.15 6.16 -13.26
N PRO A 177 -8.79 6.66 -14.34
CA PRO A 177 -8.38 6.38 -15.73
C PRO A 177 -7.19 7.24 -16.17
N PRO A 178 -6.12 6.73 -16.80
CA PRO A 178 -4.82 7.41 -17.02
C PRO A 178 -4.80 8.92 -17.35
N ASP A 179 -5.84 9.42 -18.02
CA ASP A 179 -6.03 10.77 -18.52
C ASP A 179 -6.83 11.73 -17.60
N LEU A 180 -7.34 11.26 -16.45
CA LEU A 180 -8.06 12.14 -15.52
C LEU A 180 -7.17 13.30 -15.08
N PRO A 181 -7.66 14.55 -15.11
CA PRO A 181 -6.89 15.70 -14.66
C PRO A 181 -6.38 15.53 -13.23
N LEU A 182 -5.09 15.78 -13.04
CA LEU A 182 -4.44 15.78 -11.74
C LEU A 182 -4.14 17.22 -11.34
N ALA A 183 -4.68 17.66 -10.20
CA ALA A 183 -4.57 19.05 -9.72
C ALA A 183 -5.00 20.10 -10.77
N GLY A 184 -6.00 19.79 -11.59
CA GLY A 184 -6.50 20.69 -12.65
C GLY A 184 -5.73 20.63 -13.97
N TYR A 185 -4.68 19.81 -14.06
CA TYR A 185 -3.90 19.62 -15.28
C TYR A 185 -4.21 18.26 -15.91
N ALA A 186 -4.58 18.26 -17.20
CA ALA A 186 -4.68 17.05 -18.00
C ALA A 186 -3.27 16.63 -18.45
N PRO A 187 -2.72 15.50 -17.96
CA PRO A 187 -1.36 15.11 -18.31
C PRO A 187 -1.31 14.47 -19.71
N ALA A 188 -0.17 14.60 -20.39
CA ALA A 188 0.04 13.96 -21.69
C ALA A 188 0.27 12.43 -21.61
N SER A 189 0.58 11.94 -20.41
CA SER A 189 0.77 10.53 -20.08
C SER A 189 0.28 10.27 -18.65
N ASP A 190 0.14 9.00 -18.25
CA ASP A 190 -0.24 8.70 -16.86
C ASP A 190 0.88 9.11 -15.89
N VAL A 191 0.63 10.17 -15.12
CA VAL A 191 1.56 10.70 -14.12
C VAL A 191 1.15 10.39 -12.68
N ARG A 192 0.12 9.56 -12.46
CA ARG A 192 -0.38 9.32 -11.10
C ARG A 192 0.56 8.51 -10.25
N GLU A 193 1.12 7.45 -10.84
CA GLU A 193 2.08 6.64 -10.11
C GLU A 193 3.35 7.44 -9.75
N PRO A 194 3.97 8.23 -10.64
CA PRO A 194 5.05 9.12 -10.23
C PRO A 194 4.61 10.24 -9.28
N SER A 195 3.37 10.74 -9.35
CA SER A 195 2.93 11.85 -8.49
C SER A 195 2.86 11.46 -7.01
N LYS A 196 2.65 10.17 -6.70
CA LYS A 196 2.65 9.60 -5.34
C LYS A 196 3.97 9.78 -4.56
N ILE A 197 4.99 10.40 -5.15
CA ILE A 197 6.23 10.76 -4.43
C ILE A 197 5.94 11.77 -3.30
N ASP A 198 4.86 12.55 -3.41
CA ASP A 198 4.37 13.44 -2.37
C ASP A 198 3.95 12.68 -1.09
N LEU A 199 3.40 11.47 -1.23
CA LEU A 199 3.06 10.58 -0.12
C LEU A 199 4.30 10.08 0.62
N ASP A 200 5.40 9.82 -0.08
CA ASP A 200 6.68 9.49 0.55
C ASP A 200 7.14 10.66 1.45
N LEU A 201 7.03 11.90 0.97
CA LEU A 201 7.36 13.09 1.77
C LEU A 201 6.42 13.27 2.97
N LEU A 202 5.12 13.03 2.80
CA LEU A 202 4.14 13.07 3.89
C LEU A 202 4.49 12.04 4.98
N GLN A 203 4.82 10.82 4.60
CA GLN A 203 5.19 9.74 5.53
C GLN A 203 6.51 10.03 6.23
N ILE A 204 7.53 10.53 5.51
CA ILE A 204 8.80 10.99 6.12
C ILE A 204 8.53 12.07 7.16
N LYS A 205 7.69 13.07 6.84
CA LYS A 205 7.30 14.13 7.79
C LYS A 205 6.60 13.57 9.02
N ALA A 206 5.71 12.60 8.87
CA ALA A 206 5.02 11.97 9.99
C ALA A 206 5.99 11.18 10.87
N LEU A 207 6.88 10.38 10.27
CA LEU A 207 7.88 9.59 10.99
C LEU A 207 8.89 10.46 11.72
N ALA A 208 9.36 11.54 11.08
CA ALA A 208 10.27 12.50 11.70
C ALA A 208 9.65 13.16 12.95
N LYS A 209 8.35 13.49 12.92
CA LYS A 209 7.63 14.01 14.10
C LYS A 209 7.52 12.99 15.25
N LEU A 210 7.53 11.70 14.93
CA LEU A 210 7.52 10.61 15.89
C LEU A 210 8.93 10.20 16.36
N GLY A 211 9.98 10.84 15.83
CA GLY A 211 11.37 10.46 16.10
C GLY A 211 11.80 9.15 15.43
N ALA A 212 11.00 8.62 14.50
CA ALA A 212 11.25 7.36 13.79
C ALA A 212 12.14 7.57 12.56
N TYR A 213 13.35 8.10 12.77
CA TYR A 213 14.26 8.50 11.69
C TYR A 213 14.75 7.33 10.83
N ASP A 214 14.96 6.14 11.40
CA ASP A 214 15.34 4.94 10.61
C ASP A 214 14.29 4.59 9.56
N LEU A 215 13.00 4.66 9.92
CA LEU A 215 11.90 4.41 8.98
C LEU A 215 11.77 5.55 7.97
N ALA A 216 12.01 6.80 8.39
CA ALA A 216 12.02 7.94 7.49
C ALA A 216 13.15 7.80 6.44
N HIS A 217 14.34 7.37 6.87
CA HIS A 217 15.47 7.09 6.00
C HIS A 217 15.18 5.95 5.03
N LEU A 218 14.49 4.90 5.50
CA LEU A 218 14.08 3.79 4.64
C LEU A 218 13.19 4.27 3.48
N ILE A 219 12.19 5.11 3.76
CA ILE A 219 11.32 5.69 2.72
C ILE A 219 12.11 6.65 1.81
N TYR A 220 12.98 7.49 2.38
CA TYR A 220 13.83 8.39 1.59
C TYR A 220 14.71 7.64 0.59
N SER A 221 15.37 6.59 1.06
CA SER A 221 16.37 5.82 0.32
C SER A 221 15.76 4.81 -0.66
N ARG A 222 14.63 4.19 -0.30
CA ARG A 222 14.03 3.08 -1.09
C ARG A 222 12.68 3.41 -1.71
N GLY A 223 12.07 4.53 -1.35
CA GLY A 223 10.72 4.92 -1.78
C GLY A 223 9.64 4.04 -1.13
N ARG A 224 8.37 4.36 -1.36
CA ARG A 224 7.26 3.50 -0.92
C ARG A 224 5.98 3.60 -1.75
N ASN A 225 5.62 4.79 -2.21
CA ASN A 225 4.31 5.01 -2.83
C ASN A 225 4.40 5.15 -4.36
N ALA A 226 5.50 5.68 -4.90
CA ALA A 226 5.63 5.97 -6.33
C ALA A 226 6.24 4.82 -7.16
N ARG A 227 5.43 3.81 -7.53
CA ARG A 227 5.94 2.61 -8.23
C ARG A 227 6.39 2.86 -9.66
N ARG A 228 7.43 2.14 -10.10
CA ARG A 228 7.88 2.09 -11.50
C ARG A 228 7.25 0.88 -12.19
N GLY A 229 5.92 0.86 -12.25
CA GLY A 229 5.14 -0.30 -12.72
C GLY A 229 5.15 -1.45 -11.71
N ARG A 230 4.69 -2.64 -12.16
CA ARG A 230 4.49 -3.80 -11.27
C ARG A 230 5.81 -4.39 -10.74
N THR A 231 6.88 -4.33 -11.52
CA THR A 231 8.17 -4.98 -11.21
C THR A 231 9.36 -4.04 -11.08
N GLY A 232 9.21 -2.74 -11.38
CA GLY A 232 10.35 -1.80 -11.44
C GLY A 232 10.75 -1.14 -10.12
N GLY A 233 10.23 -1.60 -8.98
CA GLY A 233 10.46 -0.98 -7.67
C GLY A 233 9.80 0.39 -7.53
N TYR A 234 10.39 1.24 -6.71
CA TYR A 234 9.89 2.59 -6.42
C TYR A 234 10.79 3.68 -6.98
N ARG A 235 10.20 4.85 -7.25
CA ARG A 235 10.95 6.10 -7.37
C ARG A 235 11.38 6.51 -5.97
N LYS A 236 12.60 7.05 -5.87
CA LYS A 236 13.29 7.30 -4.60
C LYS A 236 13.65 8.77 -4.53
N LEU A 237 13.33 9.42 -3.42
CA LEU A 237 13.76 10.80 -3.17
C LEU A 237 15.29 10.90 -3.17
N ARG A 238 15.98 9.90 -2.61
CA ARG A 238 17.43 9.80 -2.67
C ARG A 238 17.98 9.79 -4.09
N TYR A 239 17.36 9.05 -5.00
CA TYR A 239 17.75 9.05 -6.41
C TYR A 239 17.57 10.44 -7.03
N MET A 240 16.47 11.14 -6.72
CA MET A 240 16.25 12.51 -7.21
C MET A 240 17.27 13.51 -6.65
N ALA A 241 17.75 13.30 -5.43
CA ALA A 241 18.74 14.16 -4.77
C ALA A 241 20.18 13.93 -5.26
N THR A 242 20.51 12.72 -5.72
CA THR A 242 21.89 12.29 -6.05
C THR A 242 22.13 12.01 -7.53
N SER A 243 21.09 11.76 -8.33
CA SER A 243 21.23 11.47 -9.76
C SER A 243 21.72 12.68 -10.56
N LYS A 244 22.65 12.45 -11.49
CA LYS A 244 23.12 13.45 -12.46
C LYS A 244 22.05 13.86 -13.47
N GLU A 245 20.97 13.09 -13.62
CA GLU A 245 19.85 13.47 -14.48
C GLU A 245 19.23 14.80 -14.02
N ARG A 246 19.29 15.12 -12.72
CA ARG A 246 18.77 16.39 -12.19
C ARG A 246 19.49 17.61 -12.76
N ASP A 247 20.76 17.48 -13.14
CA ASP A 247 21.57 18.55 -13.73
C ASP A 247 20.96 18.98 -15.09
N LEU A 248 20.21 18.08 -15.74
CA LEU A 248 19.53 18.32 -17.01
C LEU A 248 18.09 18.83 -16.86
N VAL A 249 17.41 18.46 -15.76
CA VAL A 249 15.96 18.70 -15.61
C VAL A 249 15.58 19.73 -14.54
N VAL A 250 16.51 20.11 -13.65
CA VAL A 250 16.29 21.12 -12.61
C VAL A 250 17.03 22.42 -13.01
N PRO A 251 16.32 23.44 -13.52
CA PRO A 251 16.95 24.63 -14.13
C PRO A 251 17.91 25.39 -13.20
N PHE A 252 17.70 25.32 -11.89
CA PHE A 252 18.47 26.07 -10.91
C PHE A 252 19.48 25.22 -10.13
N HIS A 253 19.62 23.92 -10.42
CA HIS A 253 20.45 23.02 -9.61
C HIS A 253 21.92 23.50 -9.52
N GLY A 254 22.52 23.93 -10.62
CA GLY A 254 23.90 24.44 -10.63
C GLY A 254 24.12 25.65 -9.70
N HIS A 255 23.12 26.51 -9.53
CA HIS A 255 23.20 27.64 -8.60
C HIS A 255 23.19 27.17 -7.14
N PHE A 256 22.32 26.21 -6.79
CA PHE A 256 22.28 25.63 -5.45
C PHE A 256 23.55 24.84 -5.13
N ALA A 257 24.02 24.01 -6.09
CA ALA A 257 25.27 23.26 -5.95
C ALA A 257 26.46 24.18 -5.67
N SER A 258 26.56 25.31 -6.40
CA SER A 258 27.62 26.30 -6.19
C SER A 258 27.49 27.02 -4.85
N TYR A 259 26.27 27.36 -4.43
CA TYR A 259 26.00 28.03 -3.17
C TYR A 259 26.38 27.17 -1.95
N TYR A 260 26.01 25.89 -1.96
CA TYR A 260 26.32 24.95 -0.88
C TYR A 260 27.72 24.34 -0.99
N GLY A 261 28.39 24.47 -2.14
CA GLY A 261 29.69 23.83 -2.39
C GLY A 261 29.62 22.30 -2.56
N ASP A 262 28.41 21.76 -2.71
CA ASP A 262 28.13 20.33 -2.84
C ASP A 262 26.99 20.12 -3.86
N PRO A 263 27.23 19.39 -4.97
CA PRO A 263 26.16 19.06 -5.90
C PRO A 263 25.01 18.31 -5.20
N ASP A 264 25.31 17.40 -4.28
CA ASP A 264 24.38 16.51 -3.58
C ASP A 264 23.95 17.09 -2.21
N HIS A 265 24.08 18.41 -2.00
CA HIS A 265 23.78 19.11 -0.74
C HIS A 265 22.47 18.71 -0.06
N ALA A 266 21.41 18.41 -0.84
CA ALA A 266 20.12 17.99 -0.31
C ALA A 266 20.16 16.58 0.29
N ASP A 267 20.89 15.63 -0.32
CA ASP A 267 21.12 14.29 0.25
C ASP A 267 22.01 14.40 1.49
N ALA A 268 23.12 15.14 1.41
CA ALA A 268 24.02 15.34 2.53
C ALA A 268 23.31 15.90 3.78
N ALA A 269 22.45 16.91 3.60
CA ALA A 269 21.68 17.49 4.70
C ALA A 269 20.68 16.49 5.31
N LEU A 270 20.01 15.67 4.49
CA LEU A 270 19.05 14.68 4.97
C LEU A 270 19.74 13.51 5.67
N GLU A 271 20.84 13.00 5.11
CA GLU A 271 21.65 11.95 5.72
C GLU A 271 22.22 12.39 7.09
N GLN A 272 22.61 13.66 7.21
CA GLN A 272 23.05 14.23 8.48
C GLN A 272 21.93 14.18 9.55
N VAL A 273 20.74 14.67 9.19
CA VAL A 273 19.58 14.72 10.10
C VAL A 273 19.11 13.31 10.49
N MET A 274 19.07 12.38 9.53
CA MET A 274 18.49 11.05 9.75
C MET A 274 19.44 10.10 10.47
N ASN A 275 20.76 10.24 10.29
CA ASN A 275 21.75 9.41 10.98
C ASN A 275 22.25 10.03 12.30
N GLY A 276 21.76 11.21 12.68
CA GLY A 276 22.07 11.86 13.96
C GLY A 276 23.52 12.35 14.09
N VAL A 277 24.13 12.83 12.99
CA VAL A 277 25.50 13.36 12.97
C VAL A 277 25.53 14.89 13.05
#